data_AF-A0A2E5YAL2-F1
#
_entry.id   AF-A0A2E5YAL2-F1
#
_cell.length_a   1.000
_cell.length_b   1.000
_cell.length_c   1.000
_cell.angle_alpha   90.00
_cell.angle_beta   90.00
_cell.angle_gamma   90.00
#
_symmetry.space_group_name_H-M   'P 1'
#
loop_
_entity.id
_entity.type
_entity.pdbx_description
1 polymer ?
#
loop_
_entity_poly.entity_id
_entity_poly.type
_entity_poly.pdbx_seq_one_letter_code
_entity_poly.pdbx_strand_id
1 'polypeptide(L)'
;MTMDFLSNIVNKMEQTQADLDFLTNKNEYVEKVIKINPDDIGNWEFRDRQEFELGDIDALSESILSKGQAQPIIVVESNNLFKSPDDSIVKYIVIAGYRRWLACKSKNIPVDTIVRKLSFEQAIACLVSENEKEKVSDYSKGVFYYNLLKKECVTKKSLYEKLGINRGVFDNYLSFAEVPKEVWNAVKDMTNVSARTSSTIKSICQKGEKETRAIIAIADKIALGIGEKRINALVNKILSDKKLELECNATRVAFTKNVFIDVKKDSLIVTAKKIRNEDIYKLKEKFSEILENYFEENK
;
A
#
# COMPACT_ATOMS: atom_id res chain seq x y z
N MET A 1 -35.46 -34.88 20.43
CA MET A 1 -34.08 -34.49 20.76
C MET A 1 -33.91 -34.81 22.24
N THR A 2 -33.24 -35.91 22.56
CA THR A 2 -33.26 -36.49 23.92
C THR A 2 -32.47 -35.62 24.90
N MET A 3 -32.89 -35.59 26.17
CA MET A 3 -32.22 -34.84 27.25
C MET A 3 -30.72 -35.14 27.34
N ASP A 4 -30.30 -36.35 26.96
CA ASP A 4 -28.89 -36.77 26.90
C ASP A 4 -28.04 -35.99 25.89
N PHE A 5 -28.62 -35.51 24.79
CA PHE A 5 -27.88 -34.71 23.81
C PHE A 5 -27.60 -33.31 24.32
N LEU A 6 -28.58 -32.69 25.00
CA LEU A 6 -28.42 -31.38 25.61
C LEU A 6 -27.48 -31.44 26.82
N SER A 7 -27.57 -32.49 27.64
CA SER A 7 -26.64 -32.74 28.75
C SER A 7 -25.19 -32.91 28.27
N ASN A 8 -24.98 -33.65 27.18
CA ASN A 8 -23.65 -33.79 26.58
C ASN A 8 -23.11 -32.48 26.01
N ILE A 9 -23.95 -31.60 25.46
CA ILE A 9 -23.51 -30.28 24.99
C ILE A 9 -23.14 -29.39 26.17
N VAL A 10 -23.96 -29.34 27.23
CA VAL A 10 -23.71 -28.52 28.42
C VAL A 10 -22.41 -28.95 29.10
N ASN A 11 -22.21 -30.26 29.32
CA ASN A 11 -20.96 -30.77 29.89
C ASN A 11 -19.74 -30.42 29.04
N LYS A 12 -19.87 -30.47 27.71
CA LYS A 12 -18.78 -30.13 26.79
C LYS A 12 -18.50 -28.62 26.79
N MET A 13 -19.52 -27.78 26.96
CA MET A 13 -19.38 -26.33 27.09
C MET A 13 -18.76 -25.95 28.45
N GLU A 14 -19.18 -26.59 29.54
CA GLU A 14 -18.59 -26.38 30.87
C GLU A 14 -17.12 -26.81 30.92
N GLN A 15 -16.78 -27.93 30.28
CA GLN A 15 -15.40 -28.39 30.18
C GLN A 15 -14.54 -27.46 29.30
N THR A 16 -15.11 -26.92 28.22
CA THR A 16 -14.43 -25.93 27.38
C THR A 16 -14.21 -24.60 28.12
N GLN A 17 -15.17 -24.19 28.95
CA GLN A 17 -15.05 -22.99 29.78
C GLN A 17 -14.00 -23.18 30.89
N ALA A 18 -13.97 -24.35 31.53
CA ALA A 18 -12.95 -24.69 32.52
C ALA A 18 -11.53 -24.75 31.90
N ASP A 19 -11.39 -25.26 30.68
CA ASP A 19 -10.12 -25.26 29.94
C ASP A 19 -9.68 -23.84 29.54
N LEU A 20 -10.63 -22.97 29.15
CA LEU A 20 -10.39 -21.55 28.91
C LEU A 20 -9.96 -20.81 30.18
N ASP A 21 -10.64 -21.04 31.30
CA ASP A 21 -10.32 -20.40 32.58
C ASP A 21 -8.97 -20.90 33.13
N PHE A 22 -8.63 -22.18 32.90
CA PHE A 22 -7.33 -22.76 33.23
C PHE A 22 -6.18 -22.19 32.39
N LEU A 23 -6.40 -21.99 31.08
CA LEU A 23 -5.43 -21.32 30.20
C LEU A 23 -5.24 -19.84 30.58
N THR A 24 -6.28 -19.19 31.09
CA THR A 24 -6.23 -17.79 31.54
C THR A 24 -5.47 -17.66 32.87
N ASN A 25 -5.64 -18.60 33.80
CA ASN A 25 -4.95 -18.61 35.10
C ASN A 25 -3.46 -19.02 35.06
N LYS A 26 -2.98 -19.64 33.97
CA LYS A 26 -1.56 -20.05 33.87
C LYS A 26 -0.59 -18.92 33.47
N ASN A 27 -1.12 -17.73 33.14
CA ASN A 27 -0.35 -16.55 32.75
C ASN A 27 -0.42 -15.42 33.81
N GLU A 28 -0.33 -15.74 35.11
CA GLU A 28 0.02 -14.75 36.15
C GLU A 28 1.54 -14.43 36.11
N TYR A 29 2.02 -13.91 34.99
CA TYR A 29 3.19 -13.03 35.02
C TYR A 29 2.66 -11.62 35.20
N VAL A 30 2.78 -11.07 36.41
CA VAL A 30 2.58 -9.63 36.61
C VAL A 30 3.62 -8.93 35.75
N GLU A 31 3.19 -8.37 34.62
CA GLU A 31 4.09 -7.67 33.70
C GLU A 31 4.69 -6.46 34.42
N LYS A 32 5.98 -6.55 34.74
CA LYS A 32 6.68 -5.47 35.43
C LYS A 32 7.00 -4.35 34.44
N VAL A 33 6.47 -3.16 34.72
CA VAL A 33 6.88 -1.94 34.02
C VAL A 33 8.24 -1.50 34.55
N ILE A 34 9.21 -1.32 33.66
CA ILE A 34 10.54 -0.78 33.97
C ILE A 34 10.84 0.43 33.09
N LYS A 35 11.61 1.39 33.62
CA LYS A 35 12.08 2.55 32.86
C LYS A 35 13.41 2.21 32.17
N ILE A 36 13.47 2.40 30.86
CA ILE A 36 14.66 2.15 30.03
C ILE A 36 15.09 3.46 29.36
N ASN A 37 16.39 3.68 29.22
CA ASN A 37 16.92 4.81 28.45
C ASN A 37 16.47 4.67 26.98
N PRO A 38 15.87 5.71 26.36
CA PRO A 38 15.42 5.63 24.97
C PRO A 38 16.52 5.25 23.96
N ASP A 39 17.78 5.54 24.26
CA ASP A 39 18.93 5.17 23.41
C ASP A 39 19.33 3.69 23.52
N ASP A 40 18.91 2.99 24.58
CA ASP A 40 19.08 1.53 24.70
C ASP A 40 18.04 0.74 23.86
N ILE A 41 17.08 1.44 23.24
CA ILE A 41 15.97 0.86 22.47
C ILE A 41 16.14 1.26 21.00
N GLY A 42 15.98 0.31 20.08
CA GLY A 42 15.95 0.55 18.63
C GLY A 42 14.63 0.12 18.00
N ASN A 43 14.44 0.49 16.73
CA ASN A 43 13.25 0.13 15.99
C ASN A 43 13.37 -1.24 15.36
N TRP A 44 12.26 -1.96 15.26
CA TRP A 44 12.26 -3.23 14.54
C TRP A 44 12.34 -3.01 13.03
N GLU A 45 13.05 -3.91 12.33
CA GLU A 45 13.15 -3.86 10.86
C GLU A 45 11.83 -4.14 10.12
N PHE A 46 10.85 -4.76 10.80
CA PHE A 46 9.53 -5.11 10.28
C PHE A 46 8.44 -4.13 10.68
N ARG A 47 8.82 -2.92 11.03
CA ARG A 47 7.86 -1.89 11.42
C ARG A 47 6.88 -1.54 10.29
N ASP A 48 5.63 -1.31 10.66
CA ASP A 48 4.53 -1.14 9.71
C ASP A 48 4.21 0.32 9.38
N ARG A 49 4.28 1.23 10.35
CA ARG A 49 3.94 2.65 10.16
C ARG A 49 4.98 3.40 9.34
N GLN A 50 4.48 4.06 8.30
CA GLN A 50 5.24 5.02 7.50
C GLN A 50 5.44 6.34 8.25
N GLU A 51 6.42 7.13 7.82
CA GLU A 51 6.80 8.38 8.48
C GLU A 51 5.65 9.40 8.53
N PHE A 52 4.83 9.46 7.48
CA PHE A 52 3.67 10.35 7.41
C PHE A 52 2.56 10.03 8.44
N GLU A 53 2.55 8.84 9.04
CA GLU A 53 1.55 8.41 10.03
C GLU A 53 2.00 8.60 11.49
N LEU A 54 3.20 9.13 11.69
CA LEU A 54 3.74 9.37 13.02
C LEU A 54 3.04 10.52 13.74
N GLY A 55 2.25 11.33 13.03
CA GLY A 55 1.52 12.47 13.58
C GLY A 55 2.46 13.47 14.26
N ASP A 56 1.93 14.24 15.19
CA ASP A 56 2.72 15.23 15.94
C ASP A 56 3.46 14.56 17.12
N ILE A 57 4.73 14.19 16.87
CA ILE A 57 5.61 13.58 17.86
C ILE A 57 6.04 14.60 18.92
N ASP A 58 6.20 15.88 18.54
CA ASP A 58 6.62 16.93 19.46
C ASP A 58 5.54 17.21 20.50
N ALA A 59 4.28 17.34 20.07
CA ALA A 59 3.15 17.46 20.99
C ALA A 59 3.01 16.25 21.92
N LEU A 60 3.24 15.03 21.41
CA LEU A 60 3.25 13.82 22.24
C LEU A 60 4.40 13.85 23.27
N SER A 61 5.58 14.32 22.88
CA SER A 61 6.74 14.46 23.78
C SER A 61 6.46 15.45 24.92
N GLU A 62 5.86 16.61 24.63
CA GLU A 62 5.44 17.58 25.64
C GLU A 62 4.39 17.00 26.60
N SER A 63 3.43 16.24 26.07
CA SER A 63 2.43 15.58 26.90
C SER A 63 3.05 14.52 27.81
N ILE A 64 4.01 13.73 27.33
CA ILE A 64 4.69 12.72 28.14
C ILE A 64 5.54 13.39 29.23
N LEU A 65 6.22 14.49 28.90
CA LEU A 65 7.05 15.23 29.85
C LEU A 65 6.22 15.87 30.98
N SER A 66 5.03 16.38 30.65
CA SER A 66 4.15 17.06 31.62
C SER A 66 3.24 16.11 32.42
N LYS A 67 2.71 15.05 31.80
CA LYS A 67 1.70 14.16 32.41
C LYS A 67 2.19 12.74 32.69
N GLY A 68 3.41 12.41 32.26
CA GLY A 68 3.93 11.05 32.27
C GLY A 68 3.43 10.21 31.09
N GLN A 69 4.04 9.04 30.92
CA GLN A 69 3.66 8.10 29.87
C GLN A 69 2.44 7.28 30.31
N ALA A 70 1.30 7.49 29.66
CA ALA A 70 0.03 6.86 30.05
C ALA A 70 0.01 5.33 29.85
N GLN A 71 0.75 4.82 28.87
CA GLN A 71 0.83 3.39 28.56
C GLN A 71 2.27 2.97 28.24
N PRO A 72 2.78 1.88 28.84
CA PRO A 72 4.12 1.40 28.54
C PRO A 72 4.23 0.94 27.07
N ILE A 73 5.46 0.92 26.55
CA ILE A 73 5.77 0.28 25.27
C ILE A 73 6.12 -1.20 25.51
N ILE A 74 5.98 -2.04 24.48
CA ILE A 74 6.39 -3.45 24.55
C ILE A 74 7.69 -3.60 23.78
N VAL A 75 8.70 -4.16 24.45
CA VAL A 75 10.01 -4.40 23.86
C VAL A 75 10.44 -5.86 24.03
N VAL A 76 11.36 -6.29 23.18
CA VAL A 76 12.07 -7.57 23.27
C VAL A 76 13.56 -7.31 23.33
N GLU A 77 14.34 -8.26 23.86
CA GLU A 77 15.81 -8.18 23.83
C GLU A 77 16.32 -8.27 22.39
N SER A 78 17.32 -7.44 22.08
CA SER A 78 17.98 -7.42 20.77
C SER A 78 18.73 -8.72 20.52
N ASN A 79 18.58 -9.29 19.32
CA ASN A 79 19.26 -10.50 18.86
C ASN A 79 19.22 -10.60 17.32
N ASN A 80 19.62 -11.74 16.76
CA ASN A 80 19.64 -11.93 15.30
C ASN A 80 18.25 -11.79 14.62
N LEU A 81 17.16 -12.08 15.35
CA LEU A 81 15.77 -11.97 14.87
C LEU A 81 15.16 -10.59 15.17
N PHE A 82 15.58 -9.97 16.27
CA PHE A 82 15.12 -8.66 16.70
C PHE A 82 16.30 -7.70 16.69
N LYS A 83 16.49 -7.02 15.55
CA LYS A 83 17.55 -6.02 15.37
C LYS A 83 17.04 -4.77 14.68
N SER A 84 17.82 -3.70 14.84
CA SER A 84 17.59 -2.44 14.13
C SER A 84 18.08 -2.53 12.68
N PRO A 85 17.37 -1.93 11.71
CA PRO A 85 17.77 -1.96 10.30
C PRO A 85 19.01 -1.12 9.99
N ASP A 86 19.45 -0.24 10.89
CA ASP A 86 20.67 0.58 10.78
C ASP A 86 21.92 -0.09 11.40
N ASP A 87 21.81 -1.38 11.75
CA ASP A 87 22.84 -2.17 12.44
C ASP A 87 23.33 -1.54 13.77
N SER A 88 22.56 -0.63 14.36
CA SER A 88 22.86 -0.06 15.67
C SER A 88 22.80 -1.13 16.76
N ILE A 89 23.83 -1.15 17.62
CA ILE A 89 23.89 -2.08 18.75
C ILE A 89 23.08 -1.48 19.90
N VAL A 90 21.82 -1.88 19.96
CA VAL A 90 20.86 -1.54 21.02
C VAL A 90 20.53 -2.77 21.87
N LYS A 91 20.10 -2.56 23.12
CA LYS A 91 19.74 -3.66 24.03
C LYS A 91 18.35 -4.21 23.77
N TYR A 92 17.43 -3.36 23.35
CA TYR A 92 16.03 -3.70 23.17
C TYR A 92 15.49 -3.25 21.82
N ILE A 93 14.48 -3.94 21.32
CA ILE A 93 13.76 -3.58 20.11
C ILE A 93 12.30 -3.33 20.46
N VAL A 94 11.77 -2.17 20.04
CA VAL A 94 10.35 -1.85 20.21
C VAL A 94 9.49 -2.67 19.27
N ILE A 95 8.54 -3.41 19.84
CA ILE A 95 7.54 -4.20 19.12
C ILE A 95 6.21 -3.45 19.04
N ALA A 96 5.81 -2.78 20.13
CA ALA A 96 4.59 -1.99 20.19
C ALA A 96 4.85 -0.67 20.94
N GLY A 97 4.22 0.42 20.52
CA GLY A 97 4.32 1.74 21.13
C GLY A 97 5.37 2.64 20.48
N TYR A 98 5.65 2.43 19.19
CA TYR A 98 6.73 3.11 18.49
C TYR A 98 6.69 4.64 18.60
N ARG A 99 5.52 5.26 18.44
CA ARG A 99 5.36 6.73 18.55
C ARG A 99 5.74 7.24 19.93
N ARG A 100 5.43 6.46 20.99
CA ARG A 100 5.80 6.81 22.38
C ARG A 100 7.32 6.71 22.56
N TRP A 101 7.95 5.66 22.01
CA TRP A 101 9.42 5.56 22.00
C TRP A 101 10.07 6.76 21.31
N LEU A 102 9.61 7.14 20.11
CA LEU A 102 10.15 8.32 19.41
C LEU A 102 9.98 9.61 20.20
N ALA A 103 8.79 9.85 20.74
CA ALA A 103 8.52 11.04 21.55
C ALA A 103 9.46 11.10 22.76
N CYS A 104 9.65 9.97 23.46
CA CYS A 104 10.60 9.89 24.56
C CYS A 104 12.05 10.09 24.09
N LYS A 105 12.44 9.49 22.96
CA LYS A 105 13.80 9.62 22.38
C LYS A 105 14.13 11.05 21.99
N SER A 106 13.19 11.79 21.41
CA SER A 106 13.38 13.19 21.00
C SER A 106 13.77 14.12 22.15
N LYS A 107 13.39 13.78 23.38
CA LYS A 107 13.65 14.58 24.60
C LYS A 107 14.45 13.85 25.67
N ASN A 108 15.04 12.70 25.32
CA ASN A 108 15.78 11.84 26.24
C ASN A 108 15.02 11.51 27.54
N ILE A 109 13.72 11.22 27.41
CA ILE A 109 12.85 10.86 28.53
C ILE A 109 12.95 9.34 28.75
N PRO A 110 13.19 8.85 29.99
CA PRO A 110 13.15 7.41 30.28
C PRO A 110 11.79 6.81 29.93
N VAL A 111 11.79 5.75 29.12
CA VAL A 111 10.59 5.15 28.54
C VAL A 111 10.03 4.11 29.50
N ASP A 112 8.73 4.20 29.81
CA ASP A 112 8.04 3.13 30.54
C ASP A 112 7.84 1.94 29.60
N THR A 113 8.40 0.78 29.97
CA THR A 113 8.49 -0.40 29.09
C THR A 113 8.06 -1.68 29.80
N ILE A 114 7.54 -2.62 29.02
CA ILE A 114 7.35 -4.02 29.41
C ILE A 114 8.26 -4.85 28.51
N VAL A 115 9.22 -5.56 29.12
CA VAL A 115 10.12 -6.48 28.41
C VAL A 115 9.46 -7.85 28.33
N ARG A 116 9.18 -8.32 27.11
CA ARG A 116 8.62 -9.66 26.87
C ARG A 116 9.64 -10.55 26.16
N LYS A 117 9.55 -11.85 26.41
CA LYS A 117 10.20 -12.88 25.58
C LYS A 117 9.16 -13.35 24.57
N LEU A 118 9.27 -12.91 23.33
CA LEU A 118 8.34 -13.22 22.26
C LEU A 118 9.05 -14.03 21.18
N SER A 119 8.38 -15.05 20.63
CA SER A 119 8.74 -15.56 19.32
C SER A 119 8.51 -14.49 18.26
N PHE A 120 9.09 -14.68 17.07
CA PHE A 120 8.86 -13.78 15.94
C PHE A 120 7.36 -13.64 15.62
N GLU A 121 6.61 -14.74 15.59
CA GLU A 121 5.15 -14.72 15.36
C GLU A 121 4.39 -14.00 16.46
N GLN A 122 4.78 -14.18 17.72
CA GLN A 122 4.16 -13.48 18.85
C GLN A 122 4.43 -11.98 18.79
N ALA A 123 5.62 -11.56 18.34
CA ALA A 123 5.95 -10.16 18.13
C ALA A 123 5.10 -9.53 17.01
N ILE A 124 4.94 -10.23 15.87
CA ILE A 124 4.04 -9.80 14.80
C ILE A 124 2.60 -9.67 15.30
N ALA A 125 2.09 -10.68 16.02
CA ALA A 125 0.73 -10.66 16.56
C ALA A 125 0.53 -9.50 17.56
N CYS A 126 1.54 -9.21 18.38
CA CYS A 126 1.55 -8.09 19.30
C CYS A 126 1.47 -6.75 18.57
N LEU A 127 2.28 -6.56 17.52
CA LEU A 127 2.27 -5.35 16.69
C LEU A 127 0.91 -5.17 16.01
N VAL A 128 0.40 -6.22 15.35
CA VAL A 128 -0.91 -6.18 14.67
C VAL A 128 -2.04 -5.85 15.66
N SER A 129 -2.02 -6.42 16.87
CA SER A 129 -3.02 -6.11 17.90
C SER A 129 -2.99 -4.65 18.37
N GLU A 130 -1.81 -4.03 18.45
CA GLU A 130 -1.70 -2.59 18.72
C GLU A 130 -2.29 -1.75 17.57
N ASN A 131 -2.03 -2.13 16.32
CA ASN A 131 -2.50 -1.41 15.14
C ASN A 131 -4.01 -1.52 14.90
N GLU A 132 -4.69 -2.45 15.57
CA GLU A 132 -6.16 -2.47 15.63
C GLU A 132 -6.71 -1.45 16.63
N LYS A 133 -5.95 -1.11 17.68
CA LYS A 133 -6.32 -0.07 18.67
C LYS A 133 -5.99 1.33 18.18
N GLU A 134 -4.86 1.49 17.52
CA GLU A 134 -4.40 2.75 16.96
C GLU A 134 -4.56 2.74 15.43
N LYS A 135 -5.31 3.69 14.85
CA LYS A 135 -5.60 3.72 13.40
C LYS A 135 -4.30 3.78 12.55
N VAL A 136 -3.86 2.63 12.02
CA VAL A 136 -2.83 2.51 10.97
C VAL A 136 -3.53 2.38 9.62
N SER A 137 -3.04 3.07 8.58
CA SER A 137 -3.63 2.98 7.24
C SER A 137 -3.50 1.59 6.64
N ASP A 138 -4.43 1.27 5.74
CA ASP A 138 -4.40 0.01 4.98
C ASP A 138 -3.14 -0.10 4.12
N TYR A 139 -2.60 1.03 3.64
CA TYR A 139 -1.35 1.08 2.89
C TYR A 139 -0.18 0.56 3.73
N SER A 140 -0.01 1.08 4.95
CA SER A 140 1.05 0.67 5.86
C SER A 140 0.94 -0.79 6.25
N LYS A 141 -0.27 -1.27 6.53
CA LYS A 141 -0.53 -2.71 6.75
C LYS A 141 -0.12 -3.54 5.52
N GLY A 142 -0.45 -3.08 4.31
CA GLY A 142 -0.05 -3.72 3.05
C GLY A 142 1.46 -3.81 2.83
N VAL A 143 2.17 -2.71 3.04
CA VAL A 143 3.64 -2.66 2.96
C VAL A 143 4.28 -3.60 3.99
N PHE A 144 3.77 -3.59 5.22
CA PHE A 144 4.21 -4.50 6.28
C PHE A 144 4.07 -5.97 5.89
N TYR A 145 2.87 -6.41 5.50
CA TYR A 145 2.64 -7.79 5.12
C TYR A 145 3.45 -8.21 3.88
N TYR A 146 3.63 -7.31 2.92
CA TYR A 146 4.46 -7.58 1.75
C TYR A 146 5.94 -7.78 2.13
N ASN A 147 6.49 -6.90 2.98
CA ASN A 147 7.87 -7.01 3.45
C ASN A 147 8.10 -8.27 4.28
N LEU A 148 7.11 -8.64 5.10
CA LEU A 148 7.15 -9.87 5.90
C LEU A 148 7.23 -11.12 5.02
N LEU A 149 6.41 -11.21 3.97
CA LEU A 149 6.46 -12.31 3.01
C LEU A 149 7.80 -12.38 2.27
N LYS A 150 8.40 -11.24 1.96
CA LYS A 150 9.65 -11.17 1.19
C LYS A 150 10.87 -11.57 2.01
N LYS A 151 10.93 -11.19 3.29
CA LYS A 151 12.10 -11.40 4.15
C LYS A 151 12.07 -12.76 4.86
N GLU A 152 10.91 -13.20 5.35
CA GLU A 152 10.82 -14.39 6.22
C GLU A 152 10.59 -15.70 5.44
N CYS A 153 10.53 -15.65 4.11
CA CYS A 153 10.25 -16.82 3.26
C CYS A 153 8.98 -17.59 3.69
N VAL A 154 8.02 -16.91 4.32
CA VAL A 154 6.74 -17.51 4.75
C VAL A 154 5.71 -17.52 3.63
N THR A 155 4.85 -18.53 3.61
CA THR A 155 3.77 -18.60 2.62
C THR A 155 2.64 -17.63 2.99
N LYS A 156 1.99 -17.04 1.97
CA LYS A 156 0.79 -16.20 2.15
C LYS A 156 -0.26 -16.89 3.02
N LYS A 157 -0.49 -18.19 2.77
CA LYS A 157 -1.44 -19.02 3.52
C LYS A 157 -1.12 -19.09 5.00
N SER A 158 0.10 -19.48 5.34
CA SER A 158 0.51 -19.60 6.74
C SER A 158 0.38 -18.28 7.48
N LEU A 159 0.71 -17.16 6.82
CA LEU A 159 0.69 -15.85 7.44
C LEU A 159 -0.72 -15.36 7.77
N TYR A 160 -1.66 -15.37 6.81
CA TYR A 160 -3.01 -14.87 7.10
C TYR A 160 -3.76 -15.77 8.11
N GLU A 161 -3.51 -17.09 8.11
CA GLU A 161 -4.10 -18.03 9.08
C GLU A 161 -3.60 -17.76 10.49
N LYS A 162 -2.28 -17.57 10.66
CA LYS A 162 -1.67 -17.23 11.96
C LYS A 162 -2.15 -15.88 12.50
N LEU A 163 -2.43 -14.91 11.63
CA LEU A 163 -2.93 -13.58 12.01
C LEU A 163 -4.45 -13.54 12.21
N GLY A 164 -5.17 -14.62 11.89
CA GLY A 164 -6.64 -14.62 11.93
C GLY A 164 -7.29 -13.68 10.91
N ILE A 165 -6.58 -13.32 9.84
CA ILE A 165 -7.06 -12.39 8.80
C ILE A 165 -7.74 -13.19 7.70
N ASN A 166 -8.90 -12.72 7.23
CA ASN A 166 -9.55 -13.31 6.07
C ASN A 166 -8.65 -13.22 4.83
N ARG A 167 -8.47 -14.34 4.11
CA ARG A 167 -7.63 -14.41 2.91
C ARG A 167 -7.90 -13.28 1.91
N GLY A 168 -9.16 -12.97 1.61
CA GLY A 168 -9.51 -11.92 0.64
C GLY A 168 -9.12 -10.51 1.13
N VAL A 169 -9.19 -10.27 2.44
CA VAL A 169 -8.71 -9.02 3.05
C VAL A 169 -7.18 -8.95 2.97
N PHE A 170 -6.49 -10.05 3.27
CA PHE A 170 -5.04 -10.14 3.15
C PHE A 170 -4.57 -9.90 1.71
N ASP A 171 -5.20 -10.52 0.72
CA ASP A 171 -4.90 -10.30 -0.69
C ASP A 171 -5.12 -8.84 -1.12
N ASN A 172 -6.14 -8.17 -0.56
CA ASN A 172 -6.36 -6.74 -0.78
C ASN A 172 -5.23 -5.89 -0.20
N TYR A 173 -4.71 -6.21 0.99
CA TYR A 173 -3.53 -5.51 1.53
C TYR A 173 -2.30 -5.71 0.64
N LEU A 174 -2.07 -6.92 0.15
CA LEU A 174 -0.92 -7.19 -0.72
C LEU A 174 -1.00 -6.48 -2.08
N SER A 175 -2.21 -6.13 -2.53
CA SER A 175 -2.41 -5.46 -3.81
C SER A 175 -1.67 -4.12 -3.91
N PHE A 176 -1.40 -3.45 -2.79
CA PHE A 176 -0.65 -2.18 -2.79
C PHE A 176 0.73 -2.32 -3.42
N ALA A 177 1.43 -3.42 -3.16
CA ALA A 177 2.74 -3.70 -3.72
C ALA A 177 2.69 -4.12 -5.20
N GLU A 178 1.51 -4.48 -5.70
CA GLU A 178 1.29 -4.97 -7.07
C GLU A 178 0.75 -3.86 -7.99
N VAL A 179 0.33 -2.72 -7.45
CA VAL A 179 -0.04 -1.53 -8.23
C VAL A 179 1.22 -0.87 -8.81
N PRO A 180 1.21 -0.46 -10.10
CA PRO A 180 2.35 0.22 -10.72
C PRO A 180 2.81 1.45 -9.93
N LYS A 181 4.13 1.60 -9.77
CA LYS A 181 4.73 2.72 -9.00
C LYS A 181 4.30 4.09 -9.51
N GLU A 182 4.14 4.25 -10.82
CA GLU A 182 3.67 5.50 -11.44
C GLU A 182 2.30 5.96 -10.93
N VAL A 183 1.41 5.02 -10.58
CA VAL A 183 0.10 5.33 -9.99
C VAL A 183 0.29 5.89 -8.58
N TRP A 184 1.10 5.25 -7.75
CA TRP A 184 1.36 5.75 -6.39
C TRP A 184 2.13 7.07 -6.38
N ASN A 185 3.05 7.26 -7.32
CA ASN A 185 3.74 8.54 -7.51
C ASN A 185 2.75 9.67 -7.85
N ALA A 186 1.71 9.38 -8.62
CA ALA A 186 0.65 10.34 -8.92
C ALA A 186 -0.25 10.61 -7.70
N VAL A 187 -0.59 9.58 -6.92
CA VAL A 187 -1.46 9.69 -5.73
C VAL A 187 -0.77 10.45 -4.59
N LYS A 188 0.54 10.26 -4.41
CA LYS A 188 1.42 10.86 -3.39
C LYS A 188 1.11 10.45 -1.95
N ASP A 189 -0.14 10.58 -1.51
CA ASP A 189 -0.60 10.26 -0.15
C ASP A 189 -1.62 9.10 -0.19
N MET A 190 -1.23 7.97 0.41
CA MET A 190 -2.03 6.75 0.46
C MET A 190 -2.74 6.56 1.81
N THR A 191 -2.65 7.51 2.74
CA THR A 191 -3.21 7.40 4.11
C THR A 191 -4.69 7.00 4.11
N ASN A 192 -5.47 7.55 3.17
CA ASN A 192 -6.92 7.31 3.07
C ASN A 192 -7.31 6.25 2.04
N VAL A 193 -6.34 5.58 1.41
CA VAL A 193 -6.61 4.56 0.39
C VAL A 193 -6.91 3.24 1.09
N SER A 194 -8.10 2.69 0.85
CA SER A 194 -8.47 1.39 1.42
C SER A 194 -7.86 0.21 0.65
N ALA A 195 -7.68 -0.94 1.32
CA ALA A 195 -7.14 -2.15 0.73
C ALA A 195 -7.99 -2.63 -0.46
N ARG A 196 -9.32 -2.51 -0.37
CA ARG A 196 -10.24 -2.85 -1.47
C ARG A 196 -10.07 -1.92 -2.67
N THR A 197 -9.84 -0.64 -2.41
CA THR A 197 -9.56 0.35 -3.44
C THR A 197 -8.27 0.00 -4.18
N SER A 198 -7.19 -0.32 -3.45
CA SER A 198 -5.94 -0.78 -4.05
C SER A 198 -6.12 -2.01 -4.93
N SER A 199 -6.89 -3.00 -4.47
CA SER A 199 -7.19 -4.22 -5.23
C SER A 199 -7.92 -3.92 -6.54
N THR A 200 -8.84 -2.95 -6.51
CA THR A 200 -9.55 -2.46 -7.70
C THR A 200 -8.61 -1.72 -8.65
N ILE A 201 -7.76 -0.83 -8.13
CA ILE A 201 -6.76 -0.10 -8.90
C ILE A 201 -5.82 -1.08 -9.62
N LYS A 202 -5.29 -2.08 -8.90
CA LYS A 202 -4.48 -3.16 -9.46
C LYS A 202 -5.19 -3.84 -10.63
N SER A 203 -6.43 -4.29 -10.42
CA SER A 203 -7.21 -4.99 -11.46
C SER A 203 -7.46 -4.12 -12.70
N ILE A 204 -7.66 -2.80 -12.52
CA ILE A 204 -7.83 -1.86 -13.62
C ILE A 204 -6.50 -1.68 -14.38
N CYS A 205 -5.39 -1.47 -13.67
CA CYS A 205 -4.08 -1.27 -14.30
C CYS A 205 -3.62 -2.50 -15.10
N GLN A 206 -3.99 -3.72 -14.66
CA GLN A 206 -3.69 -4.96 -15.37
C GLN A 206 -4.35 -5.09 -16.75
N LYS A 207 -5.36 -4.27 -17.06
CA LYS A 207 -6.04 -4.30 -18.37
C LYS A 207 -5.22 -3.63 -19.47
N GLY A 208 -4.38 -2.66 -19.14
CA GLY A 208 -3.56 -1.96 -20.11
C GLY A 208 -3.09 -0.58 -19.68
N GLU A 209 -2.28 0.05 -20.54
CA GLU A 209 -1.76 1.40 -20.30
C GLU A 209 -2.85 2.47 -20.29
N LYS A 210 -3.90 2.33 -21.12
CA LYS A 210 -4.99 3.32 -21.18
C LYS A 210 -5.72 3.41 -19.84
N GLU A 211 -5.99 2.27 -19.24
CA GLU A 211 -6.60 2.14 -17.92
C GLU A 211 -5.70 2.69 -16.81
N THR A 212 -4.40 2.41 -16.91
CA THR A 212 -3.40 2.95 -15.97
C THR A 212 -3.35 4.48 -16.03
N ARG A 213 -3.34 5.07 -17.23
CA ARG A 213 -3.42 6.54 -17.42
C ARG A 213 -4.73 7.12 -16.89
N ALA A 214 -5.85 6.43 -17.07
CA ALA A 214 -7.14 6.85 -16.53
C ALA A 214 -7.16 6.87 -14.99
N ILE A 215 -6.47 5.91 -14.35
CA ILE A 215 -6.27 5.89 -12.90
C ILE A 215 -5.39 7.07 -12.46
N ILE A 216 -4.27 7.33 -13.15
CA ILE A 216 -3.38 8.47 -12.86
C ILE A 216 -4.14 9.79 -12.96
N ALA A 217 -5.04 9.95 -13.94
CA ALA A 217 -5.85 11.15 -14.10
C ALA A 217 -6.82 11.43 -12.94
N ILE A 218 -7.11 10.44 -12.09
CA ILE A 218 -7.96 10.59 -10.90
C ILE A 218 -7.18 10.46 -9.58
N ALA A 219 -5.85 10.53 -9.64
CA ALA A 219 -4.96 10.31 -8.50
C ALA A 219 -5.29 11.21 -7.29
N ASP A 220 -5.56 12.50 -7.50
CA ASP A 220 -5.95 13.43 -6.42
C ASP A 220 -7.20 12.96 -5.68
N LYS A 221 -8.16 12.36 -6.40
CA LYS A 221 -9.39 11.84 -5.79
C LYS A 221 -9.11 10.54 -5.02
N ILE A 222 -8.20 9.71 -5.53
CA ILE A 222 -7.76 8.49 -4.83
C ILE A 222 -7.10 8.85 -3.51
N ALA A 223 -6.24 9.88 -3.48
CA ALA A 223 -5.62 10.38 -2.25
C ALA A 223 -6.66 10.84 -1.19
N LEU A 224 -7.79 11.39 -1.66
CA LEU A 224 -8.93 11.75 -0.80
C LEU A 224 -9.77 10.54 -0.32
N GLY A 225 -9.40 9.31 -0.69
CA GLY A 225 -10.06 8.09 -0.22
C GLY A 225 -11.36 7.73 -0.96
N ILE A 226 -11.46 7.98 -2.27
CA ILE A 226 -12.63 7.52 -3.03
C ILE A 226 -12.74 5.98 -3.04
N GLY A 227 -13.94 5.47 -2.79
CA GLY A 227 -14.21 4.02 -2.78
C GLY A 227 -14.22 3.38 -4.18
N GLU A 228 -14.15 2.05 -4.19
CA GLU A 228 -13.95 1.24 -5.40
C GLU A 228 -15.01 1.46 -6.49
N LYS A 229 -16.27 1.66 -6.09
CA LYS A 229 -17.39 1.87 -7.02
C LYS A 229 -17.23 3.18 -7.79
N ARG A 230 -16.78 4.23 -7.11
CA ARG A 230 -16.57 5.56 -7.70
C ARG A 230 -15.37 5.55 -8.64
N ILE A 231 -14.30 4.84 -8.29
CA ILE A 231 -13.15 4.65 -9.18
C ILE A 231 -13.58 4.00 -10.48
N ASN A 232 -14.30 2.88 -10.42
CA ASN A 232 -14.79 2.20 -11.62
C ASN A 232 -15.66 3.13 -12.49
N ALA A 233 -16.57 3.89 -11.87
CA ALA A 233 -17.41 4.84 -12.61
C ALA A 233 -16.59 5.94 -13.30
N LEU A 234 -15.60 6.52 -12.61
CA LEU A 234 -14.75 7.57 -13.15
C LEU A 234 -13.85 7.05 -14.27
N VAL A 235 -13.22 5.88 -14.08
CA VAL A 235 -12.37 5.26 -15.10
C VAL A 235 -13.19 4.93 -16.34
N ASN A 236 -14.37 4.32 -16.19
CA ASN A 236 -15.24 4.01 -17.33
C ASN A 236 -15.68 5.28 -18.06
N LYS A 237 -15.98 6.36 -17.33
CA LYS A 237 -16.29 7.67 -17.93
C LYS A 237 -15.10 8.22 -18.75
N ILE A 238 -13.89 8.16 -18.20
CA ILE A 238 -12.67 8.62 -18.87
C ILE A 238 -12.38 7.79 -20.14
N LEU A 239 -12.59 6.48 -20.07
CA LEU A 239 -12.35 5.57 -21.21
C LEU A 239 -13.42 5.69 -22.31
N SER A 240 -14.64 6.08 -21.94
CA SER A 240 -15.75 6.29 -22.89
C SER A 240 -15.74 7.68 -23.52
N ASP A 241 -15.15 8.68 -22.85
CA ASP A 241 -14.90 9.99 -23.41
C ASP A 241 -13.79 9.89 -24.49
N LYS A 242 -14.20 9.83 -25.76
CA LYS A 242 -13.35 9.89 -26.98
C LYS A 242 -12.41 11.11 -27.07
N LYS A 243 -12.35 11.98 -26.05
CA LYS A 243 -11.50 13.18 -26.01
C LYS A 243 -10.02 12.88 -25.72
N LEU A 244 -9.71 11.77 -25.06
CA LEU A 244 -8.31 11.40 -24.74
C LEU A 244 -7.56 10.71 -25.89
N GLU A 245 -8.20 10.47 -27.04
CA GLU A 245 -7.51 9.99 -28.24
C GLU A 245 -6.70 11.09 -28.97
N LEU A 246 -6.76 12.36 -28.52
CA LEU A 246 -6.20 13.49 -29.27
C LEU A 246 -4.91 14.12 -28.69
N GLU A 247 -4.45 13.75 -27.50
CA GLU A 247 -3.31 14.46 -26.87
C GLU A 247 -1.96 13.73 -26.89
N CYS A 248 -1.88 12.49 -27.39
CA CYS A 248 -0.59 11.82 -27.59
C CYS A 248 -0.32 11.53 -29.08
N ASN A 249 0.55 12.35 -29.68
CA ASN A 249 1.40 12.05 -30.85
C ASN A 249 0.80 12.14 -32.27
N ALA A 250 0.03 13.19 -32.57
CA ALA A 250 -0.12 13.64 -33.96
C ALA A 250 -0.21 15.17 -34.02
N THR A 251 0.84 15.83 -34.52
CA THR A 251 0.71 17.23 -34.95
C THR A 251 -0.10 17.20 -36.24
N ARG A 252 -1.42 17.39 -36.13
CA ARG A 252 -2.29 17.44 -37.29
C ARG A 252 -2.13 18.78 -37.98
N VAL A 253 -1.47 18.80 -39.14
CA VAL A 253 -1.36 20.01 -39.96
C VAL A 253 -2.49 19.97 -40.98
N ALA A 254 -3.43 20.90 -40.86
CA ALA A 254 -4.49 21.09 -41.85
C ALA A 254 -3.97 21.95 -43.00
N PHE A 255 -3.79 21.37 -44.19
CA PHE A 255 -3.38 22.14 -45.37
C PHE A 255 -4.57 22.82 -46.05
N THR A 256 -5.75 22.18 -46.07
CA THR A 256 -7.02 22.73 -46.55
C THR A 256 -8.19 22.07 -45.83
N LYS A 257 -9.44 22.54 -46.01
CA LYS A 257 -10.65 21.96 -45.39
C LYS A 257 -10.84 20.44 -45.65
N ASN A 258 -10.18 19.88 -46.67
CA ASN A 258 -10.38 18.50 -47.11
C ASN A 258 -9.11 17.62 -47.07
N VAL A 259 -7.94 18.17 -46.69
CA VAL A 259 -6.67 17.43 -46.67
C VAL A 259 -6.00 17.59 -45.31
N PHE A 260 -5.69 16.45 -44.69
CA PHE A 260 -5.04 16.35 -43.38
C PHE A 260 -3.75 15.56 -43.49
N ILE A 261 -2.70 16.02 -42.84
CA ILE A 261 -1.44 15.28 -42.69
C ILE A 261 -1.25 14.96 -41.22
N ASP A 262 -1.14 13.67 -40.92
CA ASP A 262 -0.83 13.14 -39.60
C ASP A 262 0.64 12.73 -39.58
N VAL A 263 1.45 13.46 -38.81
CA VAL A 263 2.88 13.16 -38.62
C VAL A 263 3.03 12.34 -37.34
N LYS A 264 3.51 11.11 -37.48
CA LYS A 264 3.87 10.20 -36.39
C LYS A 264 5.38 10.03 -36.33
N LYS A 265 5.87 9.41 -35.25
CA LYS A 265 7.31 9.17 -35.00
C LYS A 265 8.05 8.53 -36.19
N ASP A 266 7.43 7.53 -36.82
CA ASP A 266 8.04 6.73 -37.91
C ASP A 266 7.18 6.70 -39.19
N SER A 267 6.12 7.51 -39.29
CA SER A 267 5.24 7.50 -40.45
C SER A 267 4.54 8.84 -40.68
N LEU A 268 4.26 9.13 -41.95
CA LEU A 268 3.48 10.27 -42.39
C LEU A 268 2.24 9.76 -43.12
N ILE A 269 1.05 10.13 -42.64
CA ILE A 269 -0.22 9.71 -43.24
C ILE A 269 -0.93 10.94 -43.80
N VAL A 270 -1.20 10.92 -45.11
CA VAL A 270 -1.99 11.96 -45.78
C VAL A 270 -3.40 11.44 -46.01
N THR A 271 -4.38 12.10 -45.41
CA THR A 271 -5.81 11.79 -45.58
C THR A 271 -6.49 12.89 -46.38
N ALA A 272 -7.07 12.56 -47.52
CA ALA A 272 -7.83 13.50 -48.33
C ALA A 272 -9.27 13.01 -48.56
N LYS A 273 -10.25 13.91 -48.37
CA LYS A 273 -11.68 13.62 -48.54
C LYS A 273 -12.21 14.26 -49.82
N LYS A 274 -13.16 13.58 -50.49
CA LYS A 274 -13.86 14.06 -51.71
C LYS A 274 -12.94 14.27 -52.93
N ILE A 275 -11.97 13.39 -53.14
CA ILE A 275 -11.12 13.38 -54.35
C ILE A 275 -11.70 12.37 -55.37
N ARG A 276 -11.70 12.71 -56.67
CA ARG A 276 -12.08 11.79 -57.75
C ARG A 276 -10.95 10.80 -58.03
N ASN A 277 -11.27 9.57 -58.45
CA ASN A 277 -10.26 8.53 -58.67
C ASN A 277 -9.12 8.92 -59.62
N GLU A 278 -9.40 9.69 -60.68
CA GLU A 278 -8.37 10.19 -61.61
C GLU A 278 -7.38 11.16 -60.96
N ASP A 279 -7.86 11.96 -60.01
CA ASP A 279 -7.03 12.92 -59.27
C ASP A 279 -6.13 12.20 -58.26
N ILE A 280 -6.53 11.01 -57.76
CA ILE A 280 -5.72 10.18 -56.86
C ILE A 280 -4.43 9.68 -57.55
N TYR A 281 -4.53 9.24 -58.81
CA TYR A 281 -3.36 8.76 -59.56
C TYR A 281 -2.35 9.89 -59.82
N LYS A 282 -2.81 11.06 -60.25
CA LYS A 282 -1.96 12.24 -60.45
C LYS A 282 -1.32 12.71 -59.15
N LEU A 283 -2.06 12.62 -58.04
CA LEU A 283 -1.54 12.98 -56.72
C LEU A 283 -0.43 12.01 -56.30
N LYS A 284 -0.62 10.71 -56.52
CA LYS A 284 0.38 9.68 -56.22
C LYS A 284 1.69 9.94 -56.98
N GLU A 285 1.59 10.21 -58.28
CA GLU A 285 2.75 10.47 -59.15
C GLU A 285 3.53 11.70 -58.67
N LYS A 286 2.85 12.83 -58.42
CA LYS A 286 3.49 14.04 -57.91
C LYS A 286 4.10 13.89 -56.52
N PHE A 287 3.44 13.13 -55.63
CA PHE A 287 4.00 12.87 -54.30
C PHE A 287 5.26 12.00 -54.38
N SER A 288 5.28 11.01 -55.26
CA SER A 288 6.49 10.20 -55.51
C SER A 288 7.64 11.07 -55.99
N GLU A 289 7.42 11.94 -56.98
CA GLU A 289 8.46 12.84 -57.51
C GLU A 289 9.02 13.79 -56.42
N ILE A 290 8.15 14.39 -55.60
CA ILE A 290 8.57 15.27 -54.50
C ILE A 290 9.41 14.51 -53.46
N LEU A 291 8.98 13.30 -53.09
CA LEU A 291 9.68 12.50 -52.09
C LEU A 291 11.03 12.02 -52.62
N GLU A 292 11.10 11.58 -53.87
CA GLU A 292 12.34 11.18 -54.53
C GLU A 292 13.34 12.33 -54.55
N ASN A 293 12.94 13.52 -55.02
CA ASN A 293 13.80 14.70 -55.03
C ASN A 293 14.27 15.09 -53.61
N TYR A 294 13.39 15.07 -52.62
CA TYR A 294 13.78 15.37 -51.23
C TYR A 294 14.84 14.42 -50.69
N PHE A 295 14.71 13.11 -50.97
CA PHE A 295 15.69 12.11 -50.52
C PHE A 295 17.00 12.14 -51.33
N GLU A 296 16.98 12.65 -52.55
CA GLU A 296 18.20 12.90 -53.33
C GLU A 296 18.96 14.14 -52.86
N GLU A 297 18.26 15.23 -52.53
CA GLU A 297 18.87 16.48 -52.06
C GLU A 297 19.41 16.41 -50.62
N ASN A 298 18.89 15.49 -49.79
CA ASN A 298 19.22 15.39 -48.36
C ASN A 298 19.95 14.08 -48.00
N LYS A 299 20.66 13.49 -48.98
CA LYS A 299 21.53 12.32 -48.81
C LYS A 299 22.96 12.68 -48.49
#